data_AF-A0A218P1M9-F1
#
_entry.id   AF-A0A218P1M9-F1
#
_cell.length_a   1.000
_cell.length_b   1.000
_cell.length_c   1.000
_cell.angle_alpha   90.00
_cell.angle_beta   90.00
_cell.angle_gamma   90.00
#
_symmetry.space_group_name_H-M   'P 1'
#
loop_
_entity.id
_entity.type
_entity.pdbx_description
1 polymer ?
#
loop_
_entity_poly.entity_id
_entity_poly.type
_entity_poly.pdbx_seq_one_letter_code
_entity_poly.pdbx_strand_id
1 'polypeptide(L)'
;MLTRKAVKWYLKGLFPPAATSVLLLLTFIAADSSLKAIKTYGPGQFISLMEYIFFPIYALLIGSHVFRDSRTTIFELSVFNGPKRVFIGRLTSVTIGLLPGIAGVALLAWWRGYTYFVSPLLLKIPIYIAFIAVLMTYLDSLAGTLILFVLTSAVPMSFSVLLGKPNGDTVNTLMSGLAYLFAPITATKYEPLLSIGNSTGYSLAIILSILLILWAYTAFSRREFVP
;
A
#
# COMPACT_ATOMS: atom_id res chain seq x y z
N MET A 1 4.99 -26.60 -10.90
CA MET A 1 4.19 -26.30 -12.11
C MET A 1 2.85 -25.61 -11.82
N LEU A 2 2.07 -26.01 -10.80
CA LEU A 2 0.74 -25.46 -10.52
C LEU A 2 0.74 -24.03 -9.93
N THR A 3 1.72 -23.65 -9.13
CA THR A 3 1.89 -22.27 -8.62
C THR A 3 2.09 -21.25 -9.75
N ARG A 4 2.86 -21.61 -10.79
CA ARG A 4 3.01 -20.76 -11.98
C ARG A 4 1.71 -20.61 -12.77
N LYS A 5 0.86 -21.64 -12.81
CA LYS A 5 -0.47 -21.55 -13.43
C LYS A 5 -1.40 -20.61 -12.66
N ALA A 6 -1.38 -20.67 -11.32
CA ALA A 6 -2.14 -19.76 -10.47
C ALA A 6 -1.71 -18.30 -10.70
N VAL A 7 -0.40 -18.02 -10.60
CA VAL A 7 0.14 -16.68 -10.87
C VAL A 7 -0.24 -16.23 -12.28
N LYS A 8 -0.07 -17.07 -13.31
CA LYS A 8 -0.45 -16.74 -14.69
C LYS A 8 -1.94 -16.47 -14.87
N TRP A 9 -2.81 -17.12 -14.10
CA TRP A 9 -4.26 -16.89 -14.15
C TRP A 9 -4.62 -15.54 -13.56
N TYR A 10 -4.10 -15.22 -12.37
CA TYR A 10 -4.26 -13.89 -11.78
C TYR A 10 -3.64 -12.79 -12.66
N LEU A 11 -2.49 -13.05 -13.28
CA LEU A 11 -1.84 -12.15 -14.24
C LEU A 11 -2.57 -12.02 -15.59
N LYS A 12 -3.40 -12.99 -15.98
CA LYS A 12 -4.21 -12.91 -17.21
C LYS A 12 -5.54 -12.20 -16.99
N GLY A 13 -6.12 -12.29 -15.80
CA GLY A 13 -7.25 -11.48 -15.37
C GLY A 13 -6.84 -10.13 -14.78
N LEU A 14 -5.59 -9.70 -15.03
CA LEU A 14 -4.98 -8.57 -14.37
C LEU A 14 -5.59 -7.27 -14.90
N PHE A 15 -6.49 -6.73 -14.08
CA PHE A 15 -7.15 -5.44 -14.19
C PHE A 15 -8.14 -5.32 -15.36
N PRO A 16 -9.22 -4.52 -15.23
CA PRO A 16 -9.73 -3.80 -16.38
C PRO A 16 -8.54 -2.98 -16.91
N PRO A 17 -7.90 -3.38 -18.03
CA PRO A 17 -6.58 -2.86 -18.39
C PRO A 17 -6.64 -1.35 -18.58
N ALA A 18 -7.78 -0.85 -19.04
CA ALA A 18 -8.03 0.56 -19.25
C ALA A 18 -8.00 1.37 -17.94
N ALA A 19 -8.79 0.99 -16.92
CA ALA A 19 -8.94 1.83 -15.73
C ALA A 19 -7.65 1.95 -14.91
N THR A 20 -6.92 0.84 -14.75
CA THR A 20 -5.63 0.84 -14.03
C THR A 20 -4.53 1.52 -14.82
N SER A 21 -4.48 1.36 -16.14
CA SER A 21 -3.51 2.08 -16.99
C SER A 21 -3.79 3.57 -17.03
N VAL A 22 -5.07 3.98 -17.10
CA VAL A 22 -5.47 5.39 -17.03
C VAL A 22 -5.10 5.97 -15.66
N LEU A 23 -5.41 5.29 -14.56
CA LEU A 23 -5.04 5.77 -13.23
C LEU A 23 -3.51 5.85 -13.05
N LEU A 24 -2.76 4.87 -13.56
CA LEU A 24 -1.31 4.88 -13.54
C LEU A 24 -0.76 6.11 -14.29
N LEU A 25 -1.29 6.40 -15.48
CA LEU A 25 -0.92 7.56 -16.27
C LEU A 25 -1.28 8.87 -15.55
N LEU A 26 -2.48 8.98 -14.97
CA LEU A 26 -2.88 10.14 -14.18
C LEU A 26 -1.98 10.32 -12.94
N THR A 27 -1.59 9.23 -12.28
CA THR A 27 -0.68 9.24 -11.13
C THR A 27 0.68 9.81 -11.55
N PHE A 28 1.22 9.39 -12.69
CA PHE A 28 2.49 9.92 -13.21
C PHE A 28 2.41 11.39 -13.60
N ILE A 29 1.32 11.83 -14.24
CA ILE A 29 1.11 13.23 -14.60
C ILE A 29 0.98 14.10 -13.33
N ALA A 30 0.22 13.63 -12.35
CA ALA A 30 0.04 14.32 -11.08
C ALA A 30 1.36 14.37 -10.28
N ALA A 31 2.14 13.28 -10.26
CA ALA A 31 3.45 13.24 -9.64
C ALA A 31 4.41 14.23 -10.30
N ASP A 32 4.54 14.20 -11.63
CA ASP A 32 5.45 15.10 -12.35
C ASP A 32 5.08 16.58 -12.17
N SER A 33 3.80 16.92 -12.29
CA SER A 33 3.32 18.29 -12.12
C SER A 33 3.53 18.80 -10.69
N SER A 34 3.22 17.99 -9.67
CA SER A 34 3.43 18.37 -8.27
C SER A 34 4.90 18.40 -7.87
N LEU A 35 5.76 17.51 -8.37
CA LEU A 35 7.22 17.56 -8.14
C LEU A 35 7.86 18.83 -8.72
N LYS A 36 7.40 19.30 -9.89
CA LYS A 36 7.82 20.59 -10.46
C LYS A 36 7.40 21.77 -9.57
N ALA A 37 6.22 21.68 -8.98
CA ALA A 37 5.64 22.72 -8.14
C ALA A 37 6.30 22.85 -6.75
N ILE A 38 7.07 21.85 -6.30
CA ILE A 38 7.69 21.84 -4.95
C ILE A 38 8.57 23.07 -4.69
N LYS A 39 9.32 23.54 -5.69
CA LYS A 39 10.18 24.72 -5.53
C LYS A 39 9.40 25.99 -5.19
N THR A 40 8.13 26.06 -5.59
CA THR A 40 7.29 27.25 -5.44
C THR A 40 6.32 27.13 -4.26
N TYR A 41 5.73 25.95 -4.06
CA TYR A 41 4.64 25.74 -3.09
C TYR A 41 4.99 24.77 -1.95
N GLY A 42 6.23 24.25 -1.94
CA GLY A 42 6.68 23.24 -0.99
C GLY A 42 6.14 21.83 -1.29
N PRO A 43 6.51 20.84 -0.45
CA PRO A 43 6.20 19.44 -0.70
C PRO A 43 4.72 19.05 -0.47
N GLY A 44 3.93 19.93 0.16
CA GLY A 44 2.58 19.59 0.65
C GLY A 44 1.66 19.03 -0.43
N GLN A 45 1.63 19.65 -1.62
CA GLN A 45 0.78 19.19 -2.72
C GLN A 45 1.16 17.79 -3.22
N PHE A 46 2.46 17.50 -3.35
CA PHE A 46 2.94 16.18 -3.75
C PHE A 46 2.50 15.11 -2.74
N ILE A 47 2.68 15.38 -1.44
CA ILE A 47 2.26 14.47 -0.37
C ILE A 47 0.75 14.25 -0.44
N SER A 48 -0.05 15.31 -0.51
CA SER A 48 -1.51 15.18 -0.53
C SER A 48 -2.02 14.39 -1.72
N LEU A 49 -1.50 14.65 -2.93
CA LEU A 49 -1.91 13.93 -4.12
C LEU A 49 -1.47 12.47 -4.08
N MET A 50 -0.20 12.21 -3.77
CA MET A 50 0.35 10.85 -3.84
C MET A 50 -0.09 9.99 -2.64
N GLU A 51 0.07 10.49 -1.42
CA GLU A 51 -0.19 9.72 -0.20
C GLU A 51 -1.67 9.54 0.11
N TYR A 52 -2.51 10.55 -0.14
CA TYR A 52 -3.91 10.51 0.29
C TYR A 52 -4.89 10.19 -0.85
N ILE A 53 -4.52 10.40 -2.11
CA ILE A 53 -5.45 10.24 -3.24
C ILE A 53 -5.00 9.13 -4.18
N PHE A 54 -3.91 9.34 -4.91
CA PHE A 54 -3.54 8.46 -6.02
C PHE A 54 -3.09 7.07 -5.56
N PHE A 55 -2.17 6.95 -4.60
CA PHE A 55 -1.75 5.63 -4.14
C PHE A 55 -2.85 4.85 -3.41
N PRO A 56 -3.70 5.46 -2.56
CA PRO A 56 -4.84 4.75 -1.99
C PRO A 56 -5.82 4.22 -3.04
N ILE A 57 -6.19 5.03 -4.03
CA ILE A 57 -7.08 4.60 -5.11
C ILE A 57 -6.41 3.52 -5.96
N TYR A 58 -5.11 3.65 -6.23
CA TYR A 58 -4.34 2.63 -6.96
C TYR A 58 -4.31 1.30 -6.20
N ALA A 59 -4.03 1.35 -4.90
CA ALA A 59 -4.05 0.18 -4.04
C ALA A 59 -5.44 -0.45 -3.91
N LEU A 60 -6.50 0.36 -3.90
CA LEU A 60 -7.88 -0.13 -3.93
C LEU A 60 -8.21 -0.88 -5.21
N LEU A 61 -7.88 -0.31 -6.38
CA LEU A 61 -8.13 -0.99 -7.65
C LEU A 61 -7.40 -2.34 -7.67
N ILE A 62 -6.13 -2.37 -7.31
CA ILE A 62 -5.34 -3.60 -7.28
C ILE A 62 -5.86 -4.59 -6.23
N GLY A 63 -6.15 -4.10 -5.02
CA GLY A 63 -6.65 -4.89 -3.90
C GLY A 63 -8.03 -5.50 -4.18
N SER A 64 -8.91 -4.77 -4.86
CA SER A 64 -10.26 -5.25 -5.23
C SER A 64 -10.24 -6.53 -6.06
N HIS A 65 -9.15 -6.81 -6.78
CA HIS A 65 -9.00 -8.04 -7.57
C HIS A 65 -8.66 -9.27 -6.74
N VAL A 66 -8.13 -9.09 -5.54
CA VAL A 66 -7.78 -10.18 -4.62
C VAL A 66 -8.75 -10.30 -3.45
N PHE A 67 -9.53 -9.26 -3.17
CA PHE A 67 -10.68 -9.35 -2.28
C PHE A 67 -11.82 -10.05 -3.02
N ARG A 68 -12.02 -11.32 -2.70
CA ARG A 68 -12.98 -12.19 -3.36
C ARG A 68 -13.96 -12.72 -2.34
N ASP A 69 -15.22 -12.78 -2.73
CA ASP A 69 -16.26 -13.40 -1.92
C ASP A 69 -15.95 -14.90 -1.71
N SER A 70 -16.47 -15.47 -0.63
CA SER A 70 -16.22 -16.86 -0.21
C SER A 70 -16.41 -17.88 -1.33
N ARG A 71 -17.45 -17.73 -2.16
CA ARG A 71 -17.72 -18.63 -3.31
C ARG A 71 -16.58 -18.64 -4.33
N THR A 72 -16.06 -17.47 -4.68
CA THR A 72 -14.94 -17.36 -5.63
C THR A 72 -13.66 -17.92 -5.02
N THR A 73 -13.44 -17.69 -3.72
CA THR A 73 -12.28 -18.25 -3.02
C THR A 73 -12.33 -19.79 -2.98
N ILE A 74 -13.49 -20.40 -2.76
CA ILE A 74 -13.66 -21.86 -2.78
C ILE A 74 -13.38 -22.44 -4.18
N PHE A 75 -13.86 -21.76 -5.22
CA PHE A 75 -13.53 -22.13 -6.61
C PHE A 75 -12.02 -22.07 -6.87
N GLU A 76 -11.33 -21.01 -6.43
CA GLU A 76 -9.88 -20.90 -6.61
C GLU A 76 -9.13 -21.98 -5.82
N LEU A 77 -9.60 -22.34 -4.62
CA LEU A 77 -9.02 -23.40 -3.81
C LEU A 77 -9.11 -24.77 -4.50
N SER A 78 -10.25 -25.06 -5.14
CA SER A 78 -10.45 -26.30 -5.89
C SER A 78 -9.63 -26.34 -7.18
N VAL A 79 -9.51 -25.21 -7.90
CA VAL A 79 -8.71 -25.11 -9.13
C VAL A 79 -7.20 -25.19 -8.86
N PHE A 80 -6.72 -24.55 -7.78
CA PHE A 80 -5.30 -24.43 -7.50
C PHE A 80 -4.76 -25.45 -6.48
N ASN A 81 -5.62 -26.32 -5.95
CA ASN A 81 -5.28 -27.40 -5.01
C ASN A 81 -4.53 -26.88 -3.77
N GLY A 82 -5.18 -25.96 -3.04
CA GLY A 82 -4.80 -25.63 -1.66
C GLY A 82 -4.60 -24.13 -1.35
N PRO A 83 -4.83 -23.73 -0.07
CA PRO A 83 -4.90 -22.32 0.35
C PRO A 83 -3.57 -21.57 0.21
N LYS A 84 -2.45 -22.24 0.49
CA LYS A 84 -1.11 -21.65 0.36
C LYS A 84 -0.85 -21.10 -1.06
N ARG A 85 -1.31 -21.82 -2.08
CA ARG A 85 -1.07 -21.45 -3.48
C ARG A 85 -1.94 -20.28 -3.92
N VAL A 86 -3.20 -20.27 -3.48
CA VAL A 86 -4.13 -19.14 -3.71
C VAL A 86 -3.57 -17.87 -3.07
N PHE A 87 -3.16 -17.94 -1.80
CA PHE A 87 -2.59 -16.81 -1.09
C PHE A 87 -1.34 -16.25 -1.79
N ILE A 88 -0.37 -17.11 -2.13
CA ILE A 88 0.85 -16.68 -2.82
C ILE A 88 0.53 -16.10 -4.20
N GLY A 89 -0.44 -16.67 -4.93
CA GLY A 89 -0.91 -16.16 -6.21
C GLY A 89 -1.47 -14.74 -6.10
N ARG A 90 -2.38 -14.52 -5.14
CA ARG A 90 -2.96 -13.20 -4.83
C ARG A 90 -1.89 -12.20 -4.40
N LEU A 91 -1.01 -12.59 -3.46
CA LEU A 91 0.07 -11.74 -2.97
C LEU A 91 1.03 -11.31 -4.09
N THR A 92 1.41 -12.24 -4.97
CA THR A 92 2.27 -11.97 -6.13
C THR A 92 1.59 -11.00 -7.10
N SER A 93 0.30 -11.22 -7.36
CA SER A 93 -0.51 -10.34 -8.21
C SER A 93 -0.55 -8.91 -7.68
N VAL A 94 -0.77 -8.74 -6.37
CA VAL A 94 -0.77 -7.43 -5.70
C VAL A 94 0.59 -6.78 -5.76
N THR A 95 1.66 -7.56 -5.51
CA THR A 95 3.04 -7.06 -5.54
C THR A 95 3.39 -6.53 -6.93
N ILE A 96 3.13 -7.33 -7.98
CA ILE A 96 3.37 -6.92 -9.37
C ILE A 96 2.46 -5.75 -9.78
N GLY A 97 1.23 -5.70 -9.26
CA GLY A 97 0.30 -4.62 -9.52
C GLY A 97 0.76 -3.28 -8.94
N LEU A 98 1.21 -3.26 -7.68
CA LEU A 98 1.59 -2.02 -6.97
C LEU A 98 2.93 -1.45 -7.43
N LEU A 99 3.86 -2.32 -7.83
CA LEU A 99 5.25 -1.97 -8.08
C LEU A 99 5.42 -0.90 -9.18
N PRO A 100 4.80 -1.00 -10.37
CA PRO A 100 4.97 -0.01 -11.44
C PRO A 100 4.55 1.41 -11.02
N GLY A 101 3.44 1.56 -10.31
CA GLY A 101 2.97 2.87 -9.85
C GLY A 101 3.88 3.48 -8.80
N ILE A 102 4.11 2.77 -7.70
CA ILE A 102 4.86 3.32 -6.56
C ILE A 102 6.36 3.47 -6.89
N ALA A 103 6.98 2.43 -7.47
CA ALA A 103 8.39 2.49 -7.83
C ALA A 103 8.64 3.48 -8.98
N GLY A 104 7.69 3.60 -9.92
CA GLY A 104 7.79 4.60 -10.98
C GLY A 104 7.77 6.03 -10.44
N VAL A 105 6.87 6.34 -9.50
CA VAL A 105 6.83 7.68 -8.87
C VAL A 105 8.09 7.93 -8.04
N ALA A 106 8.62 6.91 -7.35
CA ALA A 106 9.91 7.01 -6.65
C ALA A 106 11.06 7.31 -7.61
N LEU A 107 11.10 6.66 -8.79
CA LEU A 107 12.08 6.92 -9.83
C LEU A 107 11.94 8.34 -10.41
N LEU A 108 10.72 8.82 -10.62
CA LEU A 108 10.49 10.22 -11.02
C LEU A 108 10.97 11.21 -9.96
N ALA A 109 10.69 10.96 -8.68
CA ALA A 109 11.16 11.81 -7.59
C ALA A 109 12.70 11.85 -7.54
N TRP A 110 13.36 10.69 -7.68
CA TRP A 110 14.81 10.59 -7.79
C TRP A 110 15.36 11.37 -8.99
N TRP A 111 14.78 11.16 -10.17
CA TRP A 111 15.19 11.84 -11.41
C TRP A 111 15.02 13.36 -11.36
N ARG A 112 14.02 13.84 -10.61
CA ARG A 112 13.76 15.27 -10.36
C ARG A 112 14.63 15.85 -9.23
N GLY A 113 15.49 15.06 -8.59
CA GLY A 113 16.41 15.50 -7.53
C GLY A 113 15.84 15.47 -6.12
N TYR A 114 14.63 14.95 -5.90
CA TYR A 114 13.99 14.86 -4.59
C TYR A 114 14.21 13.48 -3.95
N THR A 115 15.49 13.14 -3.70
CA THR A 115 15.91 11.81 -3.24
C THR A 115 15.34 11.42 -1.87
N TYR A 116 15.03 12.40 -1.02
CA TYR A 116 14.44 12.18 0.30
C TYR A 116 13.04 11.53 0.27
N PHE A 117 12.34 11.61 -0.87
CA PHE A 117 11.06 10.91 -1.06
C PHE A 117 11.18 9.45 -1.50
N VAL A 118 12.35 9.00 -1.96
CA VAL A 118 12.49 7.66 -2.55
C VAL A 118 12.19 6.56 -1.54
N SER A 119 12.85 6.61 -0.38
CA SER A 119 12.65 5.62 0.69
C SER A 119 11.20 5.55 1.22
N PRO A 120 10.54 6.67 1.61
CA PRO A 120 9.16 6.60 2.10
C PRO A 120 8.17 6.19 1.02
N LEU A 121 8.43 6.49 -0.25
CA LEU A 121 7.63 5.98 -1.38
C LEU A 121 7.75 4.47 -1.51
N LEU A 122 8.97 3.94 -1.59
CA LEU A 122 9.20 2.50 -1.71
C LEU A 122 8.68 1.72 -0.51
N LEU A 123 8.72 2.32 0.69
CA LEU A 123 8.19 1.74 1.91
C LEU A 123 6.67 1.50 1.85
N LYS A 124 5.92 2.24 1.03
CA LYS A 124 4.48 1.98 0.82
C LYS A 124 4.22 0.61 0.20
N ILE A 125 5.14 0.06 -0.59
CA ILE A 125 4.96 -1.25 -1.24
C ILE A 125 4.74 -2.35 -0.18
N PRO A 126 5.69 -2.63 0.75
CA PRO A 126 5.49 -3.66 1.77
C PRO A 126 4.31 -3.34 2.71
N ILE A 127 4.07 -2.06 3.05
CA ILE A 127 2.94 -1.66 3.91
C ILE A 127 1.61 -2.01 3.25
N TYR A 128 1.40 -1.61 1.99
CA TYR A 128 0.15 -1.86 1.28
C TYR A 128 -0.05 -3.35 1.01
N ILE A 129 1.02 -4.07 0.67
CA ILE A 129 0.98 -5.53 0.56
C ILE A 129 0.55 -6.16 1.88
N ALA A 130 1.09 -5.70 3.02
CA ALA A 130 0.71 -6.20 4.34
C ALA A 130 -0.75 -5.94 4.67
N PHE A 131 -1.26 -4.72 4.43
CA PHE A 131 -2.68 -4.41 4.63
C PHE A 131 -3.57 -5.28 3.74
N ILE A 132 -3.27 -5.38 2.45
CA ILE A 132 -4.06 -6.21 1.52
C ILE A 132 -4.00 -7.69 1.94
N ALA A 133 -2.84 -8.19 2.38
CA ALA A 133 -2.69 -9.57 2.82
C ALA A 133 -3.58 -9.90 4.03
N VAL A 134 -3.61 -9.00 5.03
CA VAL A 134 -4.51 -9.13 6.18
C VAL A 134 -5.97 -9.06 5.74
N LEU A 135 -6.35 -8.04 4.98
CA LEU A 135 -7.75 -7.82 4.60
C LEU A 135 -8.30 -8.95 3.74
N MET A 136 -7.53 -9.46 2.77
CA MET A 136 -7.96 -10.61 1.95
C MET A 136 -8.08 -11.91 2.75
N THR A 137 -7.49 -11.96 3.95
CA THR A 137 -7.56 -13.12 4.83
C THR A 137 -8.82 -13.13 5.69
N TYR A 138 -9.37 -11.96 6.04
CA TYR A 138 -10.46 -11.86 7.02
C TYR A 138 -11.76 -11.30 6.45
N LEU A 139 -11.70 -10.50 5.39
CA LEU A 139 -12.83 -9.70 4.93
C LEU A 139 -13.24 -10.04 3.50
N ASP A 140 -14.53 -9.88 3.24
CA ASP A 140 -15.11 -9.95 1.90
C ASP A 140 -14.78 -8.70 1.07
N SER A 141 -15.15 -8.73 -0.21
CA SER A 141 -14.78 -7.69 -1.20
C SER A 141 -15.14 -6.26 -0.78
N LEU A 142 -16.37 -6.03 -0.33
CA LEU A 142 -16.85 -4.70 0.08
C LEU A 142 -16.15 -4.20 1.35
N ALA A 143 -16.11 -5.02 2.41
CA ALA A 143 -15.50 -4.62 3.67
C ALA A 143 -13.99 -4.44 3.55
N GLY A 144 -13.32 -5.31 2.81
CA GLY A 144 -11.88 -5.25 2.54
C GLY A 144 -11.49 -3.99 1.77
N THR A 145 -12.25 -3.61 0.73
CA THR A 145 -12.01 -2.37 -0.01
C THR A 145 -12.24 -1.12 0.85
N LEU A 146 -13.36 -1.03 1.58
CA LEU A 146 -13.62 0.11 2.46
C LEU A 146 -12.55 0.28 3.55
N ILE A 147 -12.15 -0.81 4.21
CA ILE A 147 -11.12 -0.75 5.24
C ILE A 147 -9.76 -0.43 4.64
N LEU A 148 -9.42 -0.96 3.45
CA LEU A 148 -8.19 -0.58 2.76
C LEU A 148 -8.15 0.92 2.47
N PHE A 149 -9.27 1.52 2.05
CA PHE A 149 -9.34 2.96 1.83
C PHE A 149 -9.09 3.74 3.12
N VAL A 150 -9.71 3.33 4.23
CA VAL A 150 -9.51 3.97 5.53
C VAL A 150 -8.04 3.92 5.95
N LEU A 151 -7.41 2.74 5.87
CA LEU A 151 -6.01 2.55 6.28
C LEU A 151 -5.01 3.28 5.38
N THR A 152 -5.33 3.46 4.10
CA THR A 152 -4.39 4.04 3.12
C THR A 152 -4.63 5.52 2.84
N SER A 153 -5.84 6.06 3.07
CA SER A 153 -6.19 7.46 2.82
C SER A 153 -6.58 8.21 4.09
N ALA A 154 -7.62 7.74 4.80
CA ALA A 154 -8.21 8.49 5.93
C ALA A 154 -7.27 8.58 7.13
N VAL A 155 -6.63 7.46 7.50
CA VAL A 155 -5.65 7.42 8.60
C VAL A 155 -4.42 8.27 8.25
N PRO A 156 -3.81 8.18 7.05
CA PRO A 156 -2.69 9.05 6.72
C PRO A 156 -3.03 10.55 6.73
N MET A 157 -4.22 10.91 6.26
CA MET A 157 -4.71 12.28 6.32
C MET A 157 -4.81 12.80 7.77
N SER A 158 -5.22 11.94 8.72
CA SER A 158 -5.30 12.34 10.13
C SER A 158 -3.92 12.63 10.75
N PHE A 159 -2.87 11.93 10.32
CA PHE A 159 -1.50 12.23 10.72
C PHE A 159 -1.02 13.60 10.24
N SER A 160 -1.42 14.04 9.04
CA SER A 160 -1.11 15.38 8.55
C SER A 160 -1.73 16.49 9.43
N VAL A 161 -2.93 16.25 9.95
CA VAL A 161 -3.62 17.17 10.85
C VAL A 161 -3.00 17.13 12.24
N LEU A 162 -2.66 15.94 12.73
CA LEU A 162 -2.06 15.74 14.04
C LEU A 162 -0.65 16.35 14.13
N LEU A 163 0.19 16.14 13.12
CA LEU A 163 1.56 16.64 13.03
C LEU A 163 1.64 18.10 12.57
N GLY A 164 0.57 18.64 12.00
CA GLY A 164 0.50 20.04 11.58
C GLY A 164 0.16 21.04 12.69
N LYS A 165 0.02 20.60 13.95
CA LYS A 165 -0.35 21.47 15.07
C LYS A 165 0.79 22.44 15.43
N PRO A 166 0.48 23.72 15.75
CA PRO A 166 1.48 24.76 16.01
C PRO A 166 2.22 24.64 17.35
N ASN A 167 1.82 23.72 18.23
CA ASN A 167 2.50 23.49 19.52
C ASN A 167 3.50 22.34 19.33
N GLY A 168 4.78 22.68 19.23
CA GLY A 168 5.90 21.81 18.83
C GLY A 168 6.32 20.74 19.83
N ASP A 169 5.36 20.08 20.49
CA ASP A 169 5.65 18.91 21.31
C ASP A 169 5.93 17.71 20.41
N THR A 170 7.03 17.01 20.71
CA THR A 170 7.36 15.76 20.02
C THR A 170 6.28 14.72 20.27
N VAL A 171 5.79 14.12 19.20
CA VAL A 171 4.82 13.02 19.26
C VAL A 171 5.47 11.79 19.90
N ASN A 172 4.73 11.13 20.79
CA ASN A 172 5.22 9.96 21.52
C ASN A 172 5.67 8.81 20.58
N THR A 173 6.44 7.87 21.14
CA THR A 173 7.07 6.78 20.37
C THR A 173 6.05 5.91 19.63
N LEU A 174 4.93 5.59 20.28
CA LEU A 174 3.87 4.76 19.67
C LEU A 174 3.27 5.45 18.45
N MET A 175 2.81 6.69 18.60
CA MET A 175 2.18 7.44 17.51
C MET A 175 3.18 7.77 16.40
N SER A 176 4.45 7.99 16.74
CA SER A 176 5.53 8.12 15.76
C SER A 176 5.70 6.84 14.94
N GLY A 177 5.69 5.66 15.58
CA GLY A 177 5.73 4.38 14.90
C GLY A 177 4.53 4.17 13.96
N LEU A 178 3.33 4.55 14.40
CA LEU A 178 2.13 4.49 13.57
C LEU A 178 2.20 5.48 12.40
N ALA A 179 2.81 6.66 12.57
CA ALA A 179 3.00 7.63 11.48
C ALA A 179 3.85 7.03 10.35
N TYR A 180 4.95 6.33 10.67
CA TYR A 180 5.77 5.65 9.66
C TYR A 180 5.05 4.47 8.99
N LEU A 181 4.12 3.80 9.69
CA LEU A 181 3.35 2.68 9.16
C LEU A 181 2.20 3.14 8.24
N PHE A 182 1.51 4.22 8.59
CA PHE A 182 0.33 4.66 7.82
C PHE A 182 0.68 5.78 6.84
N ALA A 183 1.46 6.76 7.26
CA ALA A 183 1.74 7.99 6.52
C ALA A 183 3.25 8.23 6.31
N PRO A 184 4.00 7.27 5.71
CA PRO A 184 5.45 7.34 5.62
C PRO A 184 5.96 8.61 4.92
N ILE A 185 5.25 9.16 3.92
CA ILE A 185 5.69 10.37 3.23
C ILE A 185 5.45 11.60 4.12
N THR A 186 4.31 11.68 4.79
CA THR A 186 3.98 12.71 5.77
C THR A 186 4.96 12.69 6.94
N ALA A 187 5.32 11.52 7.43
CA ALA A 187 6.30 11.35 8.51
C ALA A 187 7.65 11.99 8.15
N THR A 188 8.10 11.88 6.89
CA THR A 188 9.35 12.55 6.47
C THR A 188 9.29 14.06 6.50
N LYS A 189 8.13 14.66 6.17
CA LYS A 189 7.96 16.11 6.21
C LYS A 189 8.01 16.64 7.64
N TYR A 190 7.49 15.87 8.59
CA TYR A 190 7.35 16.27 9.99
C TYR A 190 8.32 15.52 10.92
N GLU A 191 9.43 15.01 10.40
CA GLU A 191 10.39 14.23 11.18
C GLU A 191 10.86 14.92 12.47
N PRO A 192 11.13 16.24 12.51
CA PRO A 192 11.52 16.91 13.75
C PRO A 192 10.46 16.84 14.87
N LEU A 193 9.21 16.54 14.53
CA LEU A 193 8.10 16.40 15.48
C LEU A 193 7.90 14.94 15.91
N LEU A 194 8.66 13.98 15.36
CA LEU A 194 8.58 12.57 15.68
C LEU A 194 9.69 12.19 16.67
N SER A 195 9.35 11.45 17.71
CA SER A 195 10.34 10.94 18.67
C SER A 195 11.23 9.81 18.13
N ILE A 196 10.85 9.24 16.97
CA ILE A 196 11.62 8.20 16.28
C ILE A 196 12.16 8.78 14.98
N GLY A 197 13.47 8.71 14.78
CA GLY A 197 14.11 9.12 13.53
C GLY A 197 13.77 8.20 12.35
N ASN A 198 13.95 8.72 11.13
CA ASN A 198 13.53 8.05 9.89
C ASN A 198 14.03 6.59 9.75
N SER A 199 15.31 6.32 10.05
CA SER A 199 15.90 4.99 9.89
C SER A 199 15.21 3.93 10.77
N THR A 200 14.96 4.27 12.03
CA THR A 200 14.28 3.38 12.97
C THR A 200 12.80 3.22 12.59
N GLY A 201 12.14 4.31 12.21
CA GLY A 201 10.75 4.30 11.75
C GLY A 201 10.53 3.39 10.54
N TYR A 202 11.38 3.49 9.51
CA TYR A 202 11.31 2.64 8.33
C TYR A 202 11.59 1.17 8.65
N SER A 203 12.60 0.91 9.48
CA SER A 203 12.93 -0.46 9.90
C SER A 203 11.74 -1.12 10.61
N LEU A 204 11.11 -0.40 11.54
CA LEU A 204 9.90 -0.85 12.24
C LEU A 204 8.76 -1.12 11.27
N ALA A 205 8.50 -0.23 10.31
CA ALA A 205 7.45 -0.40 9.32
C ALA A 205 7.68 -1.64 8.42
N ILE A 206 8.93 -1.90 8.01
CA ILE A 206 9.28 -3.11 7.24
C ILE A 206 9.06 -4.36 8.09
N ILE A 207 9.57 -4.39 9.32
CA ILE A 207 9.45 -5.54 10.22
C ILE A 207 7.97 -5.84 10.48
N LEU A 208 7.17 -4.83 10.83
CA LEU A 208 5.73 -4.98 11.05
C LEU A 208 5.02 -5.48 9.79
N SER A 209 5.36 -4.95 8.61
CA SER A 209 4.78 -5.41 7.34
C SER A 209 5.06 -6.88 7.08
N ILE A 210 6.30 -7.34 7.31
CA ILE A 210 6.67 -8.75 7.17
C ILE A 210 5.90 -9.62 8.16
N LEU A 211 5.82 -9.20 9.43
CA LEU A 211 5.08 -9.93 10.46
C LEU A 211 3.59 -10.07 10.11
N LEU A 212 2.97 -8.99 9.62
CA LEU A 212 1.58 -9.00 9.18
C LEU A 212 1.35 -9.92 7.97
N ILE A 213 2.27 -9.93 6.99
CA ILE A 213 2.19 -10.84 5.84
C ILE A 213 2.32 -12.30 6.28
N LEU A 214 3.27 -12.61 7.17
CA LEU A 214 3.46 -13.96 7.71
C LEU A 214 2.24 -14.42 8.52
N TRP A 215 1.71 -13.53 9.36
CA TRP A 215 0.48 -13.77 10.12
C TRP A 215 -0.70 -14.04 9.18
N ALA A 216 -0.93 -13.19 8.19
CA ALA A 216 -1.97 -13.38 7.18
C ALA A 216 -1.82 -14.71 6.42
N TYR A 217 -0.60 -15.08 6.02
CA TYR A 217 -0.33 -16.35 5.35
C TYR A 217 -0.70 -17.56 6.22
N THR A 218 -0.31 -17.54 7.50
CA THR A 218 -0.62 -18.63 8.44
C THR A 218 -2.12 -18.71 8.73
N ALA A 219 -2.78 -17.57 8.92
CA ALA A 219 -4.22 -17.49 9.15
C ALA A 219 -5.02 -17.99 7.94
N PHE A 220 -4.69 -17.52 6.73
CA PHE A 220 -5.35 -17.97 5.50
C PHE A 220 -5.18 -19.47 5.24
N SER A 221 -4.00 -20.01 5.56
CA SER A 221 -3.69 -21.44 5.37
C SER A 221 -4.47 -22.35 6.33
N ARG A 222 -4.89 -21.84 7.48
CA ARG A 222 -5.63 -22.59 8.51
C ARG A 222 -7.13 -22.34 8.47
N ARG A 223 -7.59 -21.39 7.65
CA ARG A 223 -9.01 -21.03 7.56
C ARG A 223 -9.79 -22.17 6.91
N GLU A 224 -10.86 -22.59 7.55
CA GLU A 224 -11.86 -23.48 6.96
C GLU A 224 -12.76 -22.65 6.05
N PHE A 225 -12.85 -23.04 4.77
CA PHE A 225 -13.69 -22.37 3.79
C PHE A 225 -14.94 -23.22 3.57
N VAL A 226 -16.07 -22.78 4.12
CA VAL A 226 -17.37 -23.47 4.00
C VAL A 226 -18.19 -22.79 2.89
N PRO A 227 -18.82 -23.57 1.96
CA PRO A 227 -19.59 -23.04 0.83
C PRO A 227 -20.86 -22.26 1.19
#